data_AF-A0AAU4W442-F1
#
_entry.id   AF-A0AAU4W442-F1
#
_cell.length_a   1.000
_cell.length_b   1.000
_cell.length_c   1.000
_cell.angle_alpha   90.00
_cell.angle_beta   90.00
_cell.angle_gamma   90.00
#
_symmetry.space_group_name_H-M   'P 1'
#
loop_
_entity.id
_entity.type
_entity.pdbx_description
1 polymer ?
#
loop_
_entity_poly.entity_id
_entity_poly.type
_entity_poly.pdbx_seq_one_letter_code
_entity_poly.pdbx_strand_id
1 'polypeptide(L)'
;MRTGRRVIAVQADGGGFDAHLEGGGQLRARAVVAASGSSGHPHRPDLLGLETFAGRILHAADYRSRAPFAGQRVVVVGAGNSAVQIAAELARESRTTLATRAPAQFARQHLLGNDLYFWLTRAGLDVVHPCPLGSMCVNIDVCRM
;
A
#
# COMPACT_ATOMS: atom_id res chain seq x y z
N MET A 1 1.51 -5.40 -23.72
CA MET A 1 1.84 -4.46 -22.62
C MET A 1 3.02 -3.59 -23.06
N ARG A 2 2.91 -2.26 -22.98
CA ARG A 2 4.02 -1.32 -23.27
C ARG A 2 4.60 -0.83 -21.94
N THR A 3 5.84 -1.17 -21.63
CA THR A 3 6.54 -0.76 -20.40
C THR A 3 7.34 0.52 -20.63
N GLY A 4 7.78 1.18 -19.55
CA GLY A 4 8.55 2.43 -19.62
C GLY A 4 7.77 3.61 -20.20
N ARG A 5 6.43 3.54 -20.21
CA ARG A 5 5.54 4.60 -20.70
C ARG A 5 4.68 5.10 -19.55
N ARG A 6 5.03 6.26 -18.99
CA ARG A 6 4.25 6.92 -17.93
C ARG A 6 3.15 7.76 -18.58
N VAL A 7 1.90 7.50 -18.21
CA VAL A 7 0.77 8.38 -18.53
C VAL A 7 0.76 9.50 -17.48
N ILE A 8 0.78 10.75 -17.93
CA ILE A 8 0.83 11.94 -17.07
C ILE A 8 -0.51 12.69 -17.03
N ALA A 9 -1.35 12.52 -18.04
CA ALA A 9 -2.69 13.09 -18.08
C ALA A 9 -3.60 12.24 -18.96
N VAL A 10 -4.90 12.27 -18.67
CA VAL A 10 -5.95 11.69 -19.51
C VAL A 10 -7.04 12.74 -19.66
N GLN A 11 -7.42 13.05 -20.89
CA GLN A 11 -8.46 14.03 -21.22
C GLN A 11 -9.57 13.35 -22.01
N ALA A 12 -10.82 13.71 -21.73
CA ALA A 12 -11.95 13.25 -22.54
C ALA A 12 -11.98 14.04 -23.86
N ASP A 13 -12.19 13.35 -24.98
CA ASP A 13 -12.29 13.96 -26.32
C ASP A 13 -13.49 13.36 -27.06
N GLY A 14 -14.60 14.11 -27.13
CA GLY A 14 -15.76 13.94 -28.04
C GLY A 14 -16.48 12.59 -28.13
N GLY A 15 -15.97 11.53 -27.51
CA GLY A 15 -16.35 10.13 -27.71
C GLY A 15 -15.29 9.10 -27.26
N GLY A 16 -14.16 9.56 -26.72
CA GLY A 16 -13.10 8.72 -26.14
C GLY A 16 -12.20 9.49 -25.17
N PHE A 17 -10.97 9.03 -25.04
CA PHE A 17 -9.95 9.58 -24.16
C PHE A 17 -8.61 9.68 -24.88
N ASP A 18 -7.94 10.82 -24.69
CA ASP A 18 -6.57 11.07 -25.11
C ASP A 18 -5.66 11.03 -23.86
N ALA A 19 -4.77 10.04 -23.82
CA ALA A 19 -3.80 9.83 -22.75
C ALA A 19 -2.44 10.39 -23.17
N HIS A 20 -1.94 11.36 -22.40
CA HIS A 20 -0.66 12.02 -22.64
C HIS A 20 0.45 11.25 -21.93
N LEU A 21 1.52 10.96 -22.67
CA LEU A 21 2.68 10.25 -22.18
C LEU A 21 3.79 11.24 -21.81
N GLU A 22 4.54 10.88 -20.78
CA GLU A 22 5.83 11.50 -20.51
C GLU A 22 6.73 11.40 -21.75
N GLY A 23 7.40 12.51 -22.11
CA GLY A 23 8.19 12.61 -23.33
C GLY A 23 7.40 12.99 -24.60
N GLY A 24 6.14 13.42 -24.47
CA GLY A 24 5.40 14.09 -25.55
C GLY A 24 4.58 13.17 -26.47
N GLY A 25 4.41 11.89 -26.15
CA GLY A 25 3.55 10.99 -26.89
C GLY A 25 2.07 11.10 -26.50
N GLN A 26 1.17 10.65 -27.37
CA GLN A 26 -0.27 10.57 -27.09
C GLN A 26 -0.84 9.21 -27.51
N LEU A 27 -1.84 8.73 -26.77
CA LEU A 27 -2.58 7.51 -27.08
C LEU A 27 -4.09 7.78 -27.01
N ARG A 28 -4.81 7.38 -28.06
CA ARG A 28 -6.26 7.46 -28.11
C ARG A 28 -6.90 6.13 -27.69
N ALA A 29 -7.93 6.19 -26.88
CA ALA A 29 -8.71 5.02 -26.48
C ALA A 29 -10.20 5.36 -26.34
N ARG A 30 -11.08 4.39 -26.57
CA ARG A 30 -12.52 4.55 -26.31
C ARG A 30 -12.87 4.43 -24.83
N ALA A 31 -12.03 3.74 -24.06
CA ALA A 31 -12.19 3.53 -22.63
C ALA A 31 -10.83 3.53 -21.94
N VAL A 32 -10.80 3.96 -20.69
CA VAL A 32 -9.61 3.98 -19.83
C VAL A 32 -9.93 3.26 -18.54
N VAL A 33 -9.05 2.34 -18.14
CA VAL A 33 -9.09 1.67 -16.84
C VAL A 33 -7.89 2.13 -16.03
N ALA A 34 -8.14 2.85 -14.93
CA ALA A 34 -7.10 3.29 -14.02
C ALA A 34 -6.68 2.13 -13.10
N ALA A 35 -5.59 1.46 -13.45
CA ALA A 35 -4.99 0.37 -12.67
C ALA A 35 -3.65 0.79 -12.03
N SER A 36 -3.51 2.07 -11.67
CA SER A 36 -2.25 2.65 -11.13
C SER A 36 -2.00 2.33 -9.65
N GLY A 37 -3.02 1.86 -8.92
CA GLY A 37 -2.97 1.65 -7.47
C GLY A 37 -2.93 2.96 -6.66
N SER A 38 -3.21 2.88 -5.36
CA SER A 38 -3.16 4.01 -4.41
C SER A 38 -1.85 4.07 -3.60
N SER A 39 -1.14 2.94 -3.46
CA SER A 39 0.05 2.82 -2.61
C SER A 39 1.33 3.46 -3.16
N GLY A 40 1.26 4.15 -4.31
CA GLY A 40 2.42 4.76 -4.97
C GLY A 40 2.92 6.04 -4.33
N HIS A 41 2.14 6.66 -3.43
CA HIS A 41 2.49 7.93 -2.78
C HIS A 41 2.64 7.74 -1.26
N PRO A 42 3.88 7.67 -0.75
CA PRO A 42 4.16 7.59 0.68
C PRO A 42 3.51 8.74 1.47
N HIS A 43 2.73 8.42 2.49
CA HIS A 43 2.25 9.42 3.44
C HIS A 43 3.19 9.49 4.64
N ARG A 44 3.84 10.64 4.82
CA ARG A 44 4.68 10.94 5.99
C ARG A 44 3.92 11.94 6.87
N PRO A 45 3.40 11.53 8.03
CA PRO A 45 2.75 12.47 8.94
C PRO A 45 3.80 13.43 9.51
N ASP A 46 3.40 14.68 9.70
CA ASP A 46 4.20 15.65 10.43
C ASP A 46 4.19 15.27 11.92
N LEU A 47 5.37 15.07 12.49
CA LEU A 47 5.56 14.64 13.88
C LEU A 47 6.41 15.68 14.59
N LEU A 48 5.89 16.20 15.71
CA LEU A 48 6.61 17.16 16.52
C LEU A 48 7.97 16.61 16.95
N GLY A 49 9.04 17.36 16.65
CA GLY A 49 10.42 17.00 16.99
C GLY A 49 11.12 16.09 15.97
N LEU A 50 10.44 15.66 14.90
CA LEU A 50 11.05 14.82 13.85
C LEU A 50 12.21 15.53 13.14
N GLU A 51 12.09 16.84 12.92
CA GLU A 51 13.14 17.69 12.32
C GLU A 51 14.45 17.70 13.12
N THR A 52 14.37 17.47 14.44
CA THR A 52 15.53 17.47 15.34
C THR A 52 16.06 16.07 15.62
N PHE A 53 15.43 15.03 15.08
CA PHE A 53 15.85 13.65 15.30
C PHE A 53 17.13 13.35 14.53
N ALA A 54 18.23 13.11 15.25
CA ALA A 54 19.54 12.83 14.65
C ALA A 54 19.68 11.41 14.06
N GLY A 55 18.68 10.55 14.23
CA GLY A 55 18.70 9.19 13.70
C GLY A 55 18.17 9.10 12.26
N ARG A 56 18.30 7.92 11.65
CA ARG A 56 17.78 7.66 10.31
C ARG A 56 16.25 7.55 10.34
N ILE A 57 15.57 8.35 9.51
CA ILE A 57 14.13 8.28 9.26
C ILE A 57 13.89 7.62 7.90
N LEU A 58 12.94 6.68 7.86
CA LEU A 58 12.61 5.92 6.65
C LEU A 58 11.11 5.65 6.59
N HIS A 59 10.50 5.79 5.41
CA HIS A 59 9.13 5.32 5.18
C HIS A 59 9.15 3.85 4.74
N ALA A 60 8.10 3.08 5.01
CA ALA A 60 8.02 1.66 4.63
C ALA A 60 8.26 1.42 3.13
N ALA A 61 7.86 2.35 2.27
CA ALA A 61 8.10 2.33 0.82
C ALA A 61 9.60 2.32 0.43
N ASP A 62 10.48 2.81 1.31
CA ASP A 62 11.92 2.90 1.10
C ASP A 62 12.68 1.77 1.80
N TYR A 63 11.99 0.93 2.60
CA TYR A 63 12.59 -0.23 3.26
C TYR A 63 12.94 -1.32 2.25
N ARG A 64 14.17 -1.86 2.36
CA ARG A 64 14.70 -2.88 1.45
C ARG A 64 15.22 -4.12 2.17
N SER A 65 15.82 -3.96 3.34
CA SER A 65 16.35 -5.08 4.13
C SER A 65 16.60 -4.69 5.58
N ARG A 66 16.66 -5.71 6.45
CA ARG A 66 16.96 -5.54 7.88
C ARG A 66 18.44 -5.34 8.23
N ALA A 67 19.36 -5.79 7.37
CA ALA A 67 20.80 -5.79 7.66
C ALA A 67 21.36 -4.42 8.11
N PRO A 68 20.96 -3.27 7.51
CA PRO A 68 21.42 -1.95 7.96
C PRO A 68 20.92 -1.52 9.33
N PHE A 69 20.11 -2.32 10.02
CA PHE A 69 19.51 -2.03 11.32
C PHE A 69 19.97 -3.01 12.41
N ALA A 70 20.81 -4.00 12.07
CA ALA A 70 21.32 -4.98 13.03
C ALA A 70 22.00 -4.27 14.23
N GLY A 71 21.65 -4.70 15.45
CA GLY A 71 22.13 -4.12 16.71
C GLY A 71 21.57 -2.74 17.06
N GLN A 72 20.76 -2.12 16.20
CA GLN A 72 20.21 -0.79 16.45
C GLN A 72 18.95 -0.82 17.30
N ARG A 73 18.53 0.37 17.76
CA ARG A 73 17.20 0.59 18.34
C ARG A 73 16.32 1.19 17.25
N VAL A 74 15.23 0.51 16.91
CA VAL A 74 14.35 0.91 15.81
C VAL A 74 12.93 1.08 16.33
N VAL A 75 12.30 2.19 15.98
CA VAL A 75 10.86 2.41 16.22
C VAL A 75 10.16 2.33 14.87
N VAL A 76 9.21 1.40 14.74
CA VAL A 76 8.32 1.27 13.59
C VAL A 76 6.99 1.87 13.96
N VAL A 77 6.52 2.87 13.20
CA VAL A 77 5.27 3.59 13.48
C VAL A 77 4.17 3.08 12.53
N GLY A 78 3.04 2.67 13.11
CA GLY A 78 1.85 2.21 12.37
C GLY A 78 1.42 0.79 12.71
N ALA A 79 0.18 0.45 12.36
CA ALA A 79 -0.42 -0.87 12.62
C ALA A 79 -0.85 -1.60 11.34
N GLY A 80 -0.49 -1.07 10.15
CA GLY A 80 -0.75 -1.73 8.89
C GLY A 80 0.12 -2.98 8.69
N ASN A 81 -0.25 -3.83 7.72
CA ASN A 81 0.48 -5.06 7.43
C ASN A 81 1.98 -4.83 7.21
N SER A 82 2.35 -3.79 6.43
CA SER A 82 3.76 -3.46 6.20
C SER A 82 4.50 -3.10 7.48
N ALA A 83 3.89 -2.33 8.39
CA ALA A 83 4.52 -1.96 9.65
C ALA A 83 4.76 -3.19 10.54
N VAL A 84 3.76 -4.06 10.68
CA VAL A 84 3.86 -5.30 11.46
C VAL A 84 4.91 -6.25 10.87
N GLN A 85 4.90 -6.45 9.56
CA GLN A 85 5.86 -7.33 8.87
C GLN A 85 7.30 -6.81 8.99
N ILE A 86 7.53 -5.51 8.77
CA ILE A 86 8.85 -4.88 8.91
C ILE A 86 9.32 -4.96 10.36
N ALA A 87 8.45 -4.67 11.33
CA ALA A 87 8.80 -4.76 12.75
C ALA A 87 9.16 -6.20 13.17
N ALA A 88 8.39 -7.19 12.71
CA ALA A 88 8.67 -8.60 12.97
C ALA A 88 10.00 -9.05 12.33
N GLU A 89 10.32 -8.55 11.13
CA GLU A 89 11.59 -8.82 10.47
C GLU A 89 12.76 -8.18 11.24
N LEU A 90 12.65 -6.90 11.60
CA LEU A 90 13.69 -6.14 12.31
C LEU A 90 13.95 -6.68 13.72
N ALA A 91 12.92 -7.16 14.41
CA ALA A 91 13.03 -7.72 15.75
C ALA A 91 13.96 -8.94 15.85
N ARG A 92 14.30 -9.57 14.71
CA ARG A 92 15.24 -10.70 14.66
C ARG A 92 16.69 -10.28 14.92
N GLU A 93 17.05 -9.03 14.60
CA GLU A 93 18.44 -8.57 14.62
C GLU A 93 18.61 -7.20 15.31
N SER A 94 17.53 -6.57 15.76
CA SER A 94 17.55 -5.23 16.36
C SER A 94 16.55 -5.10 17.51
N ARG A 95 16.78 -4.12 18.41
CA ARG A 95 15.82 -3.80 19.47
C ARG A 95 14.68 -2.96 18.87
N THR A 96 13.61 -3.64 18.46
CA THR A 96 12.48 -3.04 17.74
C THR A 96 11.32 -2.72 18.67
N THR A 97 10.73 -1.54 18.49
CA THR A 97 9.47 -1.12 19.12
C THR A 97 8.45 -0.83 18.03
N LEU A 98 7.26 -1.46 18.12
CA LEU A 98 6.12 -1.14 17.27
C LEU A 98 5.23 -0.12 17.99
N ALA A 99 5.17 1.10 17.46
CA ALA A 99 4.35 2.18 17.99
C ALA A 99 3.04 2.28 17.21
N THR A 100 1.91 2.09 17.90
CA THR A 100 0.58 2.12 17.29
C THR A 100 -0.33 3.12 18.01
N ARG A 101 -1.28 3.70 17.28
CA ARG A 101 -2.29 4.63 17.86
C ARG A 101 -3.35 3.88 18.70
N ALA A 102 -3.67 2.66 18.30
CA ALA A 102 -4.58 1.76 18.98
C ALA A 102 -3.92 0.37 19.08
N PRO A 103 -4.36 -0.52 19.97
CA PRO A 103 -3.83 -1.88 20.05
C PRO A 103 -3.86 -2.57 18.68
N ALA A 104 -2.70 -3.11 18.26
CA ALA A 104 -2.61 -3.86 17.02
C ALA A 104 -3.51 -5.11 17.10
N GLN A 105 -4.38 -5.28 16.11
CA GLN A 105 -5.23 -6.46 16.01
C GLN A 105 -4.54 -7.50 15.14
N PHE A 106 -4.32 -8.68 15.70
CA PHE A 106 -3.71 -9.78 14.98
C PHE A 106 -4.76 -10.84 14.67
N ALA A 107 -4.90 -11.16 13.38
CA ALA A 107 -5.66 -12.32 12.96
C ALA A 107 -4.74 -13.52 12.77
N ARG A 108 -5.19 -14.69 13.17
CA ARG A 108 -4.47 -15.95 12.91
C ARG A 108 -4.50 -16.21 11.40
N GLN A 109 -3.33 -16.19 10.77
CA GLN A 109 -3.22 -16.38 9.32
C GLN A 109 -3.58 -17.79 8.85
N HIS A 110 -3.37 -18.81 9.69
CA HIS A 110 -3.69 -20.20 9.37
C HIS A 110 -4.72 -20.75 10.34
N LEU A 111 -5.90 -21.08 9.82
CA LEU A 111 -7.01 -21.67 10.55
C LEU A 111 -7.24 -23.09 10.01
N LEU A 112 -7.29 -24.09 10.90
CA LEU A 112 -7.58 -25.49 10.52
C LEU A 112 -6.70 -26.01 9.37
N GLY A 113 -5.41 -25.68 9.39
CA GLY A 113 -4.42 -26.14 8.40
C GLY A 113 -4.41 -25.38 7.06
N ASN A 114 -5.36 -24.49 6.81
CA ASN A 114 -5.40 -23.64 5.62
C ASN A 114 -5.25 -22.16 5.98
N ASP A 115 -4.88 -21.32 5.03
CA ASP A 115 -4.81 -19.89 5.27
C ASP A 115 -6.22 -19.28 5.45
N LEU A 116 -6.31 -18.14 6.12
CA LEU A 116 -7.58 -17.44 6.37
C LEU A 116 -8.30 -17.10 5.06
N TYR A 117 -7.56 -16.77 4.01
CA TYR A 117 -8.11 -16.39 2.71
C TYR A 117 -8.77 -17.59 2.03
N PHE A 118 -8.18 -18.78 2.10
CA PHE A 118 -8.82 -20.03 1.65
C PHE A 118 -10.23 -20.20 2.23
N TRP A 119 -10.39 -19.94 3.53
CA TRP A 119 -11.69 -20.03 4.18
C TRP A 119 -12.64 -18.90 3.80
N LEU A 120 -12.15 -17.66 3.67
CA LEU A 120 -12.95 -16.53 3.20
C LEU A 120 -13.48 -16.78 1.79
N THR A 121 -12.64 -17.31 0.89
CA THR A 121 -13.01 -17.73 -0.45
C THR A 121 -14.03 -18.86 -0.43
N ARG A 122 -13.80 -19.88 0.39
CA ARG A 122 -14.74 -21.01 0.47
C ARG A 122 -16.09 -20.62 1.08
N ALA A 123 -16.11 -19.63 1.97
CA ALA A 123 -17.32 -19.07 2.55
C ALA A 123 -18.02 -18.04 1.64
N GLY A 124 -17.40 -17.64 0.52
CA GLY A 124 -17.92 -16.62 -0.39
C GLY A 124 -17.92 -15.20 0.20
N LEU A 125 -17.10 -14.94 1.22
CA LEU A 125 -16.96 -13.63 1.88
C LEU A 125 -15.89 -12.74 1.22
N ASP A 126 -15.14 -13.29 0.25
CA ASP A 126 -14.17 -12.57 -0.59
C ASP A 126 -14.79 -12.04 -1.90
N VAL A 127 -16.03 -12.42 -2.19
CA VAL A 127 -16.74 -11.98 -3.38
C VAL A 127 -17.29 -10.58 -3.12
N VAL A 128 -16.74 -9.59 -3.83
CA VAL A 128 -17.31 -8.24 -3.83
C VAL A 128 -18.72 -8.35 -4.42
N HIS A 129 -19.74 -8.24 -3.57
CA HIS A 129 -21.12 -8.18 -4.06
C HIS A 129 -21.23 -7.06 -5.09
N PRO A 130 -21.83 -7.31 -6.26
CA PRO A 130 -22.01 -6.27 -7.26
C PRO A 130 -22.82 -5.13 -6.64
N CYS A 131 -22.17 -3.99 -6.43
CA CYS A 131 -22.85 -2.78 -6.04
C CYS A 131 -23.79 -2.37 -7.20
N PRO A 132 -25.09 -2.13 -6.96
CA PRO A 132 -26.04 -1.78 -8.02
C PRO A 132 -25.84 -0.36 -8.58
N LEU A 133 -24.77 0.34 -8.20
CA LEU A 133 -24.42 1.65 -8.72
C LEU A 133 -23.29 1.44 -9.75
N GLY A 134 -23.53 1.84 -11.00
CA GLY A 134 -22.64 1.70 -12.17
C GLY A 134 -21.30 2.46 -12.09
N SER A 135 -20.61 2.37 -10.97
CA SER A 135 -19.28 2.92 -10.71
C SER A 135 -18.51 1.83 -9.96
N MET A 136 -17.93 0.90 -10.72
CA MET A 136 -17.06 -0.14 -10.19
C MET A 136 -15.73 0.49 -9.79
N CYS A 137 -15.70 1.19 -8.65
CA CYS A 137 -14.48 1.49 -7.94
C CYS A 137 -14.14 0.28 -7.06
N VAL A 138 -13.40 -0.68 -7.59
CA VAL A 138 -12.69 -1.66 -6.74
C VAL A 138 -11.49 -0.94 -6.14
N ASN A 139 -11.73 -0.10 -5.14
CA ASN A 139 -10.72 0.31 -4.18
C ASN A 139 -10.97 -0.50 -2.91
N ILE A 140 -10.20 -1.56 -2.71
CA ILE A 140 -10.01 -2.09 -1.35
C ILE A 140 -9.04 -1.13 -0.68
N ASP A 141 -9.59 -0.02 -0.18
CA ASP A 141 -8.89 0.88 0.71
C ASP A 141 -9.63 0.84 2.06
N VAL A 142 -9.14 0.00 2.96
CA VAL A 142 -9.48 0.09 4.38
C VAL A 142 -8.43 0.98 5.03
N CYS A 143 -8.49 2.27 4.70
CA CYS A 143 -7.98 3.35 5.54
C CYS A 143 -9.15 4.28 5.83
N ARG A 144 -9.91 3.94 6.87
CA ARG A 144 -10.79 4.91 7.55
C ARG A 144 -10.00 5.52 8.70
N MET A 145 -9.96 6.85 8.74
CA MET A 145 -9.34 7.64 9.82
C MET A 145 -9.88 7.26 11.19
#